data_AF-A0A917QVK2-F1
#
_entry.id   AF-A0A917QVK2-F1
#
_cell.length_a   1.000
_cell.length_b   1.000
_cell.length_c   1.000
_cell.angle_alpha   90.00
_cell.angle_beta   90.00
_cell.angle_gamma   90.00
#
_symmetry.space_group_name_H-M   'P 1'
#
loop_
_entity.id
_entity.type
_entity.pdbx_description
1 polymer ?
#
loop_
_entity_poly.entity_id
_entity_poly.type
_entity_poly.pdbx_seq_one_letter_code
_entity_poly.pdbx_strand_id
1 'polypeptide(L)'
;MAVSSSSLTLQPVLDRIAAEIENMPARGRPADYIPALAACDPRRFGMAVAELDGTVHGVGDWRQPFSAQSLTKVFTLALVLAGGGDALWERVGREPSGNPFNSLVQLEYENGIPRNPFINAGALVVTDRLHTQTGDAAGTLLDFLRAESGNEHLAINKDVAASEAAHGDRNAALGHFMASYGNIGNPVPALLDQYFRQCSIEASCADLALATGFLARHGVRADGTRLLTRSQAKQVNAVMLTCGTYDAAGEFAYRVGLPGKSGVGGGIIAVVPGRCTLCVWSPGLDERGNSVAGVAALERFTTLTGLSVF
;
A
#
# COMPACT_ATOMS: atom_id res chain seq x y z
N MET A 1 1.48 -17.25 35.75
CA MET A 1 2.12 -15.94 35.98
C MET A 1 2.78 -15.53 34.69
N ALA A 2 2.12 -14.66 33.92
CA ALA A 2 2.67 -14.16 32.67
C ALA A 2 3.80 -13.20 32.99
N VAL A 3 4.98 -13.43 32.41
CA VAL A 3 6.07 -12.47 32.40
C VAL A 3 5.54 -11.22 31.71
N SER A 4 5.38 -10.15 32.50
CA SER A 4 5.09 -8.80 32.03
C SER A 4 6.19 -8.41 31.04
N SER A 5 5.91 -8.52 29.74
CA SER A 5 6.76 -7.90 28.71
C SER A 5 6.80 -6.41 29.03
N SER A 6 7.98 -5.87 29.33
CA SER A 6 8.15 -4.42 29.42
C SER A 6 7.53 -3.80 28.17
N SER A 7 6.52 -2.96 28.33
CA SER A 7 5.95 -2.19 27.23
C SER A 7 7.10 -1.38 26.64
N LEU A 8 7.60 -1.78 25.48
CA LEU A 8 8.58 -1.00 24.77
C LEU A 8 7.92 0.34 24.47
N THR A 9 8.38 1.42 25.09
CA THR A 9 7.86 2.75 24.77
C THR A 9 8.28 3.05 23.33
N LEU A 10 7.33 3.04 22.39
CA LEU A 10 7.62 3.23 20.96
C LEU A 10 8.10 4.65 20.65
N GLN A 11 7.62 5.65 21.39
CA GLN A 11 7.93 7.06 21.11
C GLN A 11 9.45 7.38 21.14
N PRO A 12 10.24 7.02 22.17
CA PRO A 12 11.70 7.22 22.14
C PRO A 12 12.41 6.55 20.95
N VAL A 13 11.91 5.40 20.48
CA VAL A 13 12.46 4.73 19.29
C VAL A 13 12.17 5.56 18.04
N LEU A 14 10.94 6.04 17.88
CA LEU A 14 10.56 6.89 16.75
C LEU A 14 11.30 8.23 16.75
N ASP A 15 11.47 8.86 17.91
CA ASP A 15 12.22 10.12 18.05
C ASP A 15 13.67 9.94 17.58
N ARG A 16 14.30 8.82 17.98
CA ARG A 16 15.65 8.47 17.50
C ARG A 16 15.69 8.27 15.99
N ILE A 17 14.72 7.55 15.43
CA ILE A 17 14.65 7.32 13.98
C ILE A 17 14.49 8.65 13.23
N ALA A 18 13.61 9.53 13.69
CA ALA A 18 13.42 10.85 13.08
C ALA A 18 14.72 11.66 13.05
N ALA A 19 15.47 11.69 14.15
CA ALA A 19 16.76 12.38 14.22
C ALA A 19 17.82 11.76 13.28
N GLU A 20 17.87 10.43 13.17
CA GLU A 20 18.78 9.73 12.25
C GLU A 20 18.41 10.04 10.78
N ILE A 21 17.12 10.05 10.44
CA ILE A 21 16.63 10.38 9.09
C ILE A 21 16.87 11.85 8.74
N GLU A 22 16.63 12.79 9.65
CA GLU A 22 16.87 14.22 9.44
C GLU A 22 18.32 14.50 9.00
N ASN A 23 19.28 13.75 9.57
CA ASN A 23 20.70 13.87 9.28
C ASN A 23 21.19 13.03 8.09
N MET A 24 20.35 12.17 7.51
CA MET A 24 20.73 11.37 6.35
C MET A 24 20.98 12.29 5.13
N PRO A 25 22.06 12.12 4.35
CA PRO A 25 22.34 13.00 3.21
C PRO A 25 21.50 12.65 1.96
N ALA A 26 21.21 11.36 1.76
CA ALA A 26 20.45 10.89 0.61
C ALA A 26 18.93 11.11 0.84
N ARG A 27 18.27 11.69 -0.16
CA ARG A 27 16.82 11.96 -0.13
C ARG A 27 16.05 11.35 -1.30
N GLY A 28 16.72 10.92 -2.37
CA GLY A 28 16.02 10.50 -3.59
C GLY A 28 15.41 11.69 -4.34
N ARG A 29 14.52 11.41 -5.28
CA ARG A 29 13.78 12.43 -6.05
C ARG A 29 12.27 12.13 -6.06
N PRO A 30 11.39 13.13 -5.95
CA PRO A 30 9.95 12.90 -6.07
C PRO A 30 9.60 12.32 -7.44
N ALA A 31 8.49 11.60 -7.51
CA ALA A 31 7.91 11.21 -8.80
C ALA A 31 7.52 12.45 -9.60
N ASP A 32 7.86 12.47 -10.89
CA ASP A 32 7.76 13.65 -11.75
C ASP A 32 6.75 13.51 -12.91
N TYR A 33 6.11 12.35 -13.04
CA TYR A 33 5.16 12.07 -14.12
C TYR A 33 3.83 12.83 -13.99
N ILE A 34 3.52 13.38 -12.81
CA ILE A 34 2.42 14.35 -12.61
C ILE A 34 2.88 15.55 -11.76
N PRO A 35 2.41 16.78 -12.07
CA PRO A 35 2.84 17.99 -11.36
C PRO A 35 2.62 17.96 -9.83
N ALA A 36 1.52 17.34 -9.39
CA ALA A 36 1.17 17.27 -7.97
C ALA A 36 2.20 16.51 -7.13
N LEU A 37 2.83 15.46 -7.68
CA LEU A 37 3.89 14.71 -7.00
C LEU A 37 5.24 15.40 -7.15
N ALA A 38 5.52 15.97 -8.32
CA ALA A 38 6.78 16.65 -8.63
C ALA A 38 7.05 17.84 -7.70
N ALA A 39 5.99 18.53 -7.25
CA ALA A 39 6.07 19.70 -6.38
C ALA A 39 6.35 19.37 -4.90
N CYS A 40 6.32 18.09 -4.50
CA CYS A 40 6.55 17.71 -3.11
C CYS A 40 8.03 17.86 -2.72
N ASP A 41 8.30 18.48 -1.56
CA ASP A 41 9.66 18.58 -1.03
C ASP A 41 10.21 17.18 -0.65
N PRO A 42 11.32 16.72 -1.25
CA PRO A 42 11.90 15.41 -0.96
C PRO A 42 12.51 15.29 0.45
N ARG A 43 12.66 16.38 1.19
CA ARG A 43 13.16 16.37 2.57
C ARG A 43 12.08 16.06 3.60
N ARG A 44 10.81 16.10 3.21
CA ARG A 44 9.69 15.83 4.11
C ARG A 44 9.70 14.39 4.57
N PHE A 45 9.36 14.19 5.83
CA PHE A 45 9.36 12.87 6.45
C PHE A 45 8.28 12.79 7.52
N GLY A 46 7.47 11.74 7.49
CA GLY A 46 6.54 11.40 8.55
C GLY A 46 6.53 9.89 8.79
N MET A 47 6.41 9.48 10.05
CA MET A 47 6.30 8.08 10.43
C MET A 47 5.28 7.90 11.54
N ALA A 48 4.42 6.90 11.41
CA ALA A 48 3.45 6.50 12.42
C ALA A 48 3.50 4.99 12.67
N VAL A 49 3.23 4.60 13.91
CA VAL A 49 3.04 3.21 14.35
C VAL A 49 1.71 3.11 15.07
N ALA A 50 0.84 2.22 14.60
CA ALA A 50 -0.43 1.91 15.23
C ALA A 50 -0.35 0.55 15.93
N GLU A 51 -0.63 0.53 17.23
CA GLU A 51 -0.75 -0.69 18.02
C GLU A 51 -2.10 -1.39 17.76
N LEU A 52 -2.23 -2.65 18.18
CA LEU A 52 -3.45 -3.42 17.91
C LEU A 52 -4.71 -2.81 18.53
N ASP A 53 -4.57 -2.07 19.63
CA ASP A 53 -5.64 -1.39 20.35
C ASP A 53 -6.05 -0.04 19.74
N GLY A 54 -5.36 0.40 18.69
CA GLY A 54 -5.60 1.68 18.03
C GLY A 54 -4.78 2.85 18.57
N THR A 55 -3.92 2.65 19.57
CA THR A 55 -2.96 3.66 20.01
C THR A 55 -1.97 3.98 18.89
N VAL A 56 -1.76 5.27 18.58
CA VAL A 56 -0.84 5.71 17.52
C VAL A 56 0.28 6.58 18.08
N HIS A 57 1.51 6.23 17.73
CA HIS A 57 2.72 7.01 17.99
C HIS A 57 3.25 7.54 16.67
N GLY A 58 3.83 8.74 16.65
CA GLY A 58 4.34 9.30 15.40
C GLY A 58 5.33 10.44 15.55
N VAL A 59 6.09 10.68 14.48
CA VAL A 59 7.17 11.67 14.38
C VAL A 59 7.22 12.32 13.00
N GLY A 60 7.73 13.55 12.94
CA GLY A 60 7.76 14.36 11.72
C GLY A 60 6.35 14.74 11.24
N ASP A 61 6.15 14.71 9.92
CA ASP A 61 4.91 15.08 9.23
C ASP A 61 3.86 13.95 9.21
N TRP A 62 3.81 13.10 10.24
CA TRP A 62 2.99 11.87 10.26
C TRP A 62 1.47 12.08 10.18
N ARG A 63 0.99 13.32 10.36
CA ARG A 63 -0.41 13.73 10.19
C ARG A 63 -0.68 14.50 8.89
N GLN A 64 0.34 14.76 8.08
CA GLN A 64 0.18 15.35 6.76
C GLN A 64 -0.55 14.37 5.84
N PRO A 65 -1.67 14.74 5.23
CA PRO A 65 -2.28 13.94 4.17
C PRO A 65 -1.40 13.95 2.91
N PHE A 66 -1.30 12.80 2.27
CA PHE A 66 -0.71 12.62 0.94
C PHE A 66 -1.54 11.62 0.15
N SER A 67 -1.42 11.64 -1.17
CA SER A 67 -2.11 10.67 -2.04
C SER A 67 -1.59 9.24 -1.76
N ALA A 68 -2.49 8.35 -1.34
CA ALA A 68 -2.16 6.99 -0.94
C ALA A 68 -1.60 6.15 -2.10
N GLN A 69 -1.92 6.50 -3.35
CA GLN A 69 -1.36 5.88 -4.55
C GLN A 69 -1.45 4.35 -4.49
N SER A 70 -0.39 3.62 -4.87
CA SER A 70 -0.37 2.15 -4.89
C SER A 70 -0.53 1.47 -3.52
N LEU A 71 -0.56 2.21 -2.40
CA LEU A 71 -0.91 1.64 -1.09
C LEU A 71 -2.37 1.13 -1.08
N THR A 72 -3.24 1.77 -1.87
CA THR A 72 -4.66 1.42 -2.01
C THR A 72 -4.88 -0.02 -2.47
N LYS A 73 -3.93 -0.57 -3.23
CA LYS A 73 -3.96 -1.95 -3.76
C LYS A 73 -4.06 -3.01 -2.66
N VAL A 74 -3.50 -2.75 -1.47
CA VAL A 74 -3.58 -3.68 -0.33
C VAL A 74 -5.01 -3.79 0.16
N PHE A 75 -5.67 -2.66 0.30
CA PHE A 75 -7.02 -2.57 0.83
C PHE A 75 -8.05 -3.07 -0.18
N THR A 76 -7.91 -2.74 -1.46
CA THR A 76 -8.81 -3.29 -2.49
C THR A 76 -8.66 -4.79 -2.66
N LEU A 77 -7.44 -5.32 -2.57
CA LEU A 77 -7.24 -6.78 -2.53
C LEU A 77 -7.99 -7.41 -1.34
N ALA A 78 -7.87 -6.82 -0.15
CA ALA A 78 -8.58 -7.32 1.04
C ALA A 78 -10.10 -7.28 0.88
N LEU A 79 -10.66 -6.20 0.34
CA LEU A 79 -12.09 -6.06 0.09
C LEU A 79 -12.62 -7.10 -0.91
N VAL A 80 -11.88 -7.34 -2.00
CA VAL A 80 -12.27 -8.36 -2.99
C VAL A 80 -12.24 -9.77 -2.41
N LEU A 81 -11.20 -10.10 -1.63
CA LEU A 81 -11.09 -11.41 -0.96
C LEU A 81 -12.19 -11.61 0.08
N ALA A 82 -12.62 -10.54 0.77
CA ALA A 82 -13.73 -10.58 1.72
C ALA A 82 -15.08 -10.87 1.03
N GLY A 83 -15.34 -10.26 -0.12
CA GLY A 83 -16.60 -10.42 -0.85
C GLY A 83 -16.65 -11.62 -1.80
N GLY A 84 -15.50 -12.13 -2.26
CA GLY A 84 -15.43 -13.12 -3.35
C GLY A 84 -14.57 -14.35 -3.06
N GLY A 85 -13.90 -14.44 -1.91
CA GLY A 85 -13.01 -15.54 -1.58
C GLY A 85 -11.83 -15.67 -2.54
N ASP A 86 -11.35 -16.90 -2.71
CA ASP A 86 -10.10 -17.19 -3.42
C ASP A 86 -10.24 -17.23 -4.95
N ALA A 87 -11.45 -17.05 -5.50
CA ALA A 87 -11.71 -17.05 -6.94
C ALA A 87 -10.95 -15.93 -7.69
N LEU A 88 -10.58 -14.84 -7.00
CA LEU A 88 -9.72 -13.80 -7.57
C LEU A 88 -8.40 -14.39 -8.10
N TRP A 89 -7.86 -15.42 -7.46
CA TRP A 89 -6.55 -15.97 -7.79
C TRP A 89 -6.49 -16.78 -9.09
N GLU A 90 -7.63 -17.01 -9.74
CA GLU A 90 -7.70 -17.54 -11.11
C GLU A 90 -7.45 -16.43 -12.14
N ARG A 91 -7.62 -15.17 -11.74
CA ARG A 91 -7.53 -13.97 -12.60
C ARG A 91 -6.26 -13.15 -12.37
N VAL A 92 -5.57 -13.37 -11.25
CA VAL A 92 -4.30 -12.74 -10.91
C VAL A 92 -3.43 -13.72 -10.13
N GLY A 93 -2.14 -13.76 -10.45
CA GLY A 93 -1.15 -14.59 -9.78
C GLY A 93 -0.76 -14.07 -8.39
N ARG A 94 0.30 -14.65 -7.82
CA ARG A 94 0.82 -14.36 -6.48
C ARG A 94 2.34 -14.18 -6.45
N GLU A 95 2.98 -14.27 -7.61
CA GLU A 95 4.43 -14.34 -7.74
C GLU A 95 5.02 -12.97 -8.09
N PRO A 96 6.27 -12.69 -7.67
CA PRO A 96 6.99 -11.53 -8.16
C PRO A 96 7.09 -11.56 -9.69
N SER A 97 7.12 -10.37 -10.32
CA SER A 97 7.50 -10.26 -11.72
C SER A 97 9.02 -10.13 -11.81
N GLY A 98 9.69 -11.03 -12.53
CA GLY A 98 11.13 -10.90 -12.83
C GLY A 98 11.44 -9.87 -13.92
N ASN A 99 10.38 -9.30 -14.53
CA ASN A 99 10.42 -8.22 -15.51
C ASN A 99 9.86 -6.94 -14.88
N PRO A 100 10.15 -5.75 -15.45
CA PRO A 100 9.57 -4.51 -14.97
C PRO A 100 8.06 -4.63 -14.78
N PHE A 101 7.54 -4.07 -13.69
CA PHE A 101 6.14 -4.22 -13.20
C PHE A 101 5.03 -3.85 -14.21
N ASN A 102 5.40 -3.37 -15.38
CA ASN A 102 4.59 -2.71 -16.38
C ASN A 102 4.86 -3.25 -17.80
N SER A 103 5.45 -4.44 -17.89
CA SER A 103 5.74 -5.19 -19.11
C SER A 103 4.46 -5.80 -19.71
N LEU A 104 4.11 -5.39 -20.94
CA LEU A 104 3.03 -6.01 -21.71
C LEU A 104 3.41 -7.41 -22.23
N VAL A 105 4.70 -7.63 -22.49
CA VAL A 105 5.20 -8.91 -23.02
C VAL A 105 4.90 -10.05 -22.05
N GLN A 106 5.12 -9.85 -20.75
CA GLN A 106 4.80 -10.85 -19.74
C GLN A 106 3.31 -11.19 -19.73
N LEU A 107 2.48 -10.16 -19.87
CA LEU A 107 1.03 -10.29 -19.83
C LEU A 107 0.49 -11.04 -21.05
N GLU A 108 1.14 -10.89 -22.21
CA GLU A 108 0.84 -11.67 -23.42
C GLU A 108 1.14 -13.16 -23.22
N TYR A 109 2.33 -13.50 -22.71
CA TYR A 109 2.71 -14.88 -22.42
C TYR A 109 1.79 -15.55 -21.39
N GLU A 110 1.23 -14.76 -20.47
CA GLU A 110 0.34 -15.24 -19.41
C GLU A 110 -1.15 -15.09 -19.77
N ASN A 111 -1.48 -14.89 -21.05
CA ASN A 111 -2.83 -14.80 -21.57
C ASN A 111 -3.70 -13.78 -20.83
N GLY A 112 -3.16 -12.60 -20.56
CA GLY A 112 -3.86 -11.52 -19.87
C GLY A 112 -4.00 -11.72 -18.35
N ILE A 113 -3.36 -12.73 -17.75
CA ILE A 113 -3.35 -12.95 -16.30
C ILE A 113 -2.10 -12.26 -15.70
N PRO A 114 -2.25 -11.18 -14.93
CA PRO A 114 -1.11 -10.50 -14.31
C PRO A 114 -0.50 -11.32 -13.17
N ARG A 115 0.80 -11.12 -12.94
CA ARG A 115 1.60 -11.94 -12.01
C ARG A 115 1.23 -11.84 -10.54
N ASN A 116 0.79 -10.67 -10.09
CA ASN A 116 0.41 -10.40 -8.71
C ASN A 116 -0.48 -9.16 -8.63
N PRO A 117 -1.24 -8.96 -7.53
CA PRO A 117 -2.16 -7.84 -7.40
C PRO A 117 -1.49 -6.47 -7.17
N PHE A 118 -0.17 -6.41 -6.97
CA PHE A 118 0.54 -5.18 -6.59
C PHE A 118 1.24 -4.47 -7.74
N ILE A 119 1.42 -5.15 -8.88
CA ILE A 119 1.68 -4.49 -10.16
C ILE A 119 0.40 -3.85 -10.72
N ASN A 120 0.53 -2.86 -11.62
CA ASN A 120 -0.63 -2.11 -12.11
C ASN A 120 -1.65 -3.01 -12.82
N ALA A 121 -1.20 -3.95 -13.64
CA ALA A 121 -2.09 -4.88 -14.33
C ALA A 121 -2.95 -5.69 -13.35
N GLY A 122 -2.34 -6.24 -12.29
CA GLY A 122 -3.06 -6.98 -11.25
C GLY A 122 -4.01 -6.08 -10.46
N ALA A 123 -3.58 -4.88 -10.11
CA ALA A 123 -4.44 -3.93 -9.42
C ALA A 123 -5.67 -3.53 -10.24
N LEU A 124 -5.54 -3.42 -11.57
CA LEU A 124 -6.68 -3.20 -12.47
C LEU A 124 -7.67 -4.38 -12.43
N VAL A 125 -7.19 -5.63 -12.43
CA VAL A 125 -8.07 -6.81 -12.28
C VAL A 125 -8.78 -6.81 -10.92
N VAL A 126 -8.07 -6.49 -9.84
CA VAL A 126 -8.66 -6.38 -8.49
C VAL A 126 -9.71 -5.27 -8.44
N THR A 127 -9.43 -4.12 -9.06
CA THR A 127 -10.34 -2.97 -9.11
C THR A 127 -11.58 -3.29 -9.95
N ASP A 128 -11.41 -3.95 -11.09
CA ASP A 128 -12.50 -4.45 -11.93
C ASP A 128 -13.41 -5.37 -11.13
N ARG A 129 -12.83 -6.30 -10.38
CA ARG A 129 -13.60 -7.22 -9.54
C ARG A 129 -14.36 -6.50 -8.43
N LEU A 130 -13.71 -5.56 -7.73
CA LEU A 130 -14.38 -4.78 -6.68
C LEU A 130 -15.52 -3.95 -7.27
N HIS A 131 -15.29 -3.33 -8.43
CA HIS A 131 -16.31 -2.56 -9.13
C HIS A 131 -17.51 -3.43 -9.51
N THR A 132 -17.30 -4.65 -10.02
CA THR A 132 -18.39 -5.60 -10.27
C THR A 132 -19.13 -5.99 -8.99
N GLN A 133 -18.44 -6.09 -7.85
CA GLN A 133 -19.06 -6.48 -6.56
C GLN A 133 -19.88 -5.34 -5.95
N THR A 134 -19.50 -4.08 -6.13
CA THR A 134 -20.06 -2.96 -5.36
C THR A 134 -20.67 -1.84 -6.19
N GLY A 135 -20.38 -1.77 -7.49
CA GLY A 135 -20.78 -0.67 -8.37
C GLY A 135 -19.97 0.63 -8.18
N ASP A 136 -19.19 0.76 -7.11
CA ASP A 136 -18.30 1.91 -6.86
C ASP A 136 -17.08 1.49 -6.03
N ALA A 137 -16.04 0.98 -6.70
CA ALA A 137 -14.84 0.46 -6.05
C ALA A 137 -14.11 1.53 -5.22
N ALA A 138 -13.95 2.74 -5.77
CA ALA A 138 -13.26 3.84 -5.11
C ALA A 138 -14.03 4.36 -3.88
N GLY A 139 -15.36 4.50 -3.98
CA GLY A 139 -16.20 4.87 -2.83
C GLY A 139 -16.19 3.80 -1.74
N THR A 140 -16.31 2.53 -2.12
CA THR A 140 -16.22 1.40 -1.18
C THR A 140 -14.88 1.42 -0.43
N LEU A 141 -13.78 1.65 -1.14
CA LEU A 141 -12.47 1.74 -0.52
C LEU A 141 -12.38 2.94 0.42
N LEU A 142 -12.86 4.11 0.00
CA LEU A 142 -12.84 5.32 0.80
C LEU A 142 -13.58 5.11 2.13
N ASP A 143 -14.76 4.52 2.09
CA ASP A 143 -15.55 4.25 3.29
C ASP A 143 -14.89 3.20 4.18
N PHE A 144 -14.25 2.19 3.59
CA PHE A 144 -13.43 1.24 4.35
C PHE A 144 -12.27 1.93 5.08
N LEU A 145 -11.53 2.80 4.40
CA LEU A 145 -10.41 3.54 4.99
C LEU A 145 -10.88 4.45 6.11
N ARG A 146 -11.99 5.19 5.93
CA ARG A 146 -12.60 6.03 6.98
C ARG A 146 -12.95 5.22 8.22
N ALA A 147 -13.58 4.05 8.02
CA ALA A 147 -13.99 3.19 9.12
C ALA A 147 -12.80 2.59 9.88
N GLU A 148 -11.75 2.13 9.19
CA GLU A 148 -10.58 1.54 9.85
C GLU A 148 -9.64 2.58 10.48
N SER A 149 -9.58 3.80 9.93
CA SER A 149 -8.79 4.90 10.51
C SER A 149 -9.52 5.69 11.59
N GLY A 150 -10.86 5.64 11.61
CA GLY A 150 -11.69 6.52 12.44
C GLY A 150 -11.73 7.97 11.96
N ASN A 151 -11.31 8.25 10.73
CA ASN A 151 -11.26 9.59 10.15
C ASN A 151 -12.27 9.73 9.01
N GLU A 152 -13.43 10.35 9.27
CA GLU A 152 -14.48 10.55 8.27
C GLU A 152 -14.10 11.58 7.19
N HIS A 153 -13.06 12.39 7.42
CA HIS A 153 -12.65 13.47 6.52
C HIS A 153 -11.73 13.03 5.38
N LEU A 154 -11.34 11.75 5.33
CA LEU A 154 -10.63 11.22 4.17
C LEU A 154 -11.44 11.49 2.91
N ALA A 155 -10.76 11.88 1.84
CA ALA A 155 -11.39 12.27 0.59
C ALA A 155 -10.52 11.89 -0.60
N ILE A 156 -11.15 11.84 -1.77
CA ILE A 156 -10.45 11.70 -3.05
C ILE A 156 -10.01 13.09 -3.51
N ASN A 157 -8.71 13.26 -3.71
CA ASN A 157 -8.17 14.46 -4.33
C ASN A 157 -8.51 14.46 -5.83
N LYS A 158 -9.43 15.36 -6.21
CA LYS A 158 -9.93 15.46 -7.58
C LYS A 158 -8.86 15.92 -8.57
N ASP A 159 -7.93 16.77 -8.13
CA ASP A 159 -6.87 17.29 -8.98
C ASP A 159 -5.84 16.20 -9.30
N VAL A 160 -5.48 15.39 -8.28
CA VAL A 160 -4.62 14.22 -8.48
C VAL A 160 -5.33 13.18 -9.37
N ALA A 161 -6.61 12.90 -9.14
CA ALA A 161 -7.38 11.96 -9.97
C ALA A 161 -7.47 12.41 -11.43
N ALA A 162 -7.72 13.70 -11.68
CA ALA A 162 -7.73 14.27 -13.03
C ALA A 162 -6.35 14.22 -13.68
N SER A 163 -5.29 14.49 -12.91
CA SER A 163 -3.92 14.42 -13.40
C SER A 163 -3.50 13.00 -13.76
N GLU A 164 -3.81 12.01 -12.92
CA GLU A 164 -3.59 10.59 -13.20
C GLU A 164 -4.37 10.13 -14.43
N ALA A 165 -5.63 10.55 -14.58
CA ALA A 165 -6.45 10.23 -15.75
C ALA A 165 -5.88 10.81 -17.04
N ALA A 166 -5.37 12.05 -17.01
CA ALA A 166 -4.76 12.70 -18.17
C ALA A 166 -3.44 12.04 -18.62
N HIS A 167 -2.75 11.30 -17.73
CA HIS A 167 -1.49 10.62 -18.02
C HIS A 167 -1.65 9.08 -17.94
N GLY A 168 -2.89 8.61 -18.12
CA GLY A 168 -3.30 7.23 -17.85
C GLY A 168 -3.05 6.21 -18.98
N ASP A 169 -2.44 6.61 -20.10
CA ASP A 169 -2.33 5.81 -21.34
C ASP A 169 -1.78 4.41 -21.09
N ARG A 170 -0.78 4.28 -20.21
CA ARG A 170 -0.19 2.99 -19.91
C ARG A 170 -1.17 2.06 -19.19
N ASN A 171 -1.94 2.58 -18.25
CA ASN A 171 -2.97 1.80 -17.57
C ASN A 171 -4.12 1.47 -18.54
N ALA A 172 -4.45 2.37 -19.47
CA ALA A 172 -5.42 2.10 -20.52
C ALA A 172 -4.99 0.97 -21.44
N ALA A 173 -3.71 0.97 -21.88
CA ALA A 173 -3.15 -0.11 -22.67
C ALA A 173 -3.24 -1.45 -21.93
N LEU A 174 -2.85 -1.51 -20.65
CA LEU A 174 -2.98 -2.72 -19.82
C LEU A 174 -4.45 -3.16 -19.70
N GLY A 175 -5.37 -2.23 -19.44
CA GLY A 175 -6.79 -2.51 -19.30
C GLY A 175 -7.40 -3.10 -20.57
N HIS A 176 -7.17 -2.48 -21.73
CA HIS A 176 -7.64 -3.00 -23.02
C HIS A 176 -6.99 -4.33 -23.39
N PHE A 177 -5.70 -4.51 -23.08
CA PHE A 177 -5.00 -5.76 -23.32
C PHE A 177 -5.57 -6.91 -22.48
N MET A 178 -5.82 -6.70 -21.19
CA MET A 178 -6.45 -7.75 -20.37
C MET A 178 -7.91 -7.99 -20.75
N ALA A 179 -8.63 -6.96 -21.22
CA ALA A 179 -9.99 -7.10 -21.73
C ALA A 179 -10.05 -7.98 -23.00
N SER A 180 -9.05 -7.92 -23.88
CA SER A 180 -9.02 -8.79 -25.08
C SER A 180 -8.86 -10.28 -24.74
N TYR A 181 -8.31 -10.61 -23.57
CA TYR A 181 -8.25 -11.97 -23.01
C TYR A 181 -9.43 -12.31 -22.09
N GLY A 182 -10.42 -11.41 -21.94
CA GLY A 182 -11.58 -11.64 -21.08
C GLY A 182 -11.30 -11.51 -19.58
N ASN A 183 -10.14 -10.98 -19.17
CA ASN A 183 -9.79 -10.83 -17.76
C ASN A 183 -10.21 -9.48 -17.16
N ILE A 184 -10.85 -8.61 -17.95
CA ILE A 184 -11.52 -7.38 -17.49
C ILE A 184 -12.98 -7.45 -17.95
N GLY A 185 -13.92 -7.32 -17.00
CA GLY A 185 -15.35 -7.46 -17.26
C GLY A 185 -16.07 -6.14 -17.48
N ASN A 186 -15.63 -5.06 -16.84
CA ASN A 186 -16.24 -3.74 -16.98
C ASN A 186 -15.62 -2.97 -18.16
N PRO A 187 -16.32 -1.98 -18.74
CA PRO A 187 -15.73 -1.09 -19.73
C PRO A 187 -14.44 -0.44 -19.21
N VAL A 188 -13.36 -0.54 -19.98
CA VAL A 188 -12.03 -0.04 -19.56
C VAL A 188 -12.05 1.41 -19.08
N PRO A 189 -12.73 2.37 -19.74
CA PRO A 189 -12.82 3.74 -19.22
C PRO A 189 -13.43 3.83 -17.81
N ALA A 190 -14.45 3.03 -17.51
CA ALA A 190 -15.10 3.01 -16.20
C ALA A 190 -14.20 2.35 -15.13
N LEU A 191 -13.45 1.32 -15.51
CA LEU A 191 -12.42 0.72 -14.65
C LEU A 191 -11.32 1.73 -14.30
N LEU A 192 -10.81 2.45 -15.31
CA LEU A 192 -9.74 3.43 -15.12
C LEU A 192 -10.17 4.58 -14.21
N ASP A 193 -11.40 5.10 -14.38
CA ASP A 193 -11.96 6.11 -13.47
C ASP A 193 -11.90 5.65 -12.00
N GLN A 194 -12.40 4.43 -11.73
CA GLN A 194 -12.36 3.84 -10.40
C GLN A 194 -10.92 3.66 -9.89
N TYR A 195 -10.00 3.22 -10.75
CA TYR A 195 -8.60 3.03 -10.40
C TYR A 195 -7.89 4.34 -10.07
N PHE A 196 -8.09 5.41 -10.85
CA PHE A 196 -7.48 6.71 -10.57
C PHE A 196 -8.07 7.37 -9.33
N ARG A 197 -9.40 7.30 -9.15
CA ARG A 197 -10.08 7.81 -7.96
C ARG A 197 -9.57 7.14 -6.67
N GLN A 198 -9.39 5.81 -6.65
CA GLN A 198 -8.86 5.15 -5.47
C GLN A 198 -7.41 5.54 -5.18
N CYS A 199 -6.55 5.67 -6.20
CA CYS A 199 -5.14 6.04 -6.03
C CYS A 199 -5.01 7.45 -5.47
N SER A 200 -5.98 8.32 -5.75
CA SER A 200 -6.02 9.71 -5.29
C SER A 200 -6.67 9.93 -3.93
N ILE A 201 -6.99 8.87 -3.17
CA ILE A 201 -7.44 9.04 -1.79
C ILE A 201 -6.30 9.63 -0.96
N GLU A 202 -6.56 10.73 -0.28
CA GLU A 202 -5.60 11.36 0.63
C GLU A 202 -5.74 10.82 2.03
N ALA A 203 -4.60 10.42 2.61
CA ALA A 203 -4.52 9.89 3.97
C ALA A 203 -3.15 10.23 4.56
N SER A 204 -3.08 10.41 5.88
CA SER A 204 -1.81 10.59 6.59
C SER A 204 -1.16 9.26 6.97
N CYS A 205 0.08 9.30 7.48
CA CYS A 205 0.70 8.10 8.05
C CYS A 205 -0.13 7.53 9.21
N ALA A 206 -0.74 8.38 10.04
CA ALA A 206 -1.63 7.94 11.12
C ALA A 206 -2.81 7.13 10.56
N ASP A 207 -3.49 7.68 9.56
CA ASP A 207 -4.67 7.06 8.95
C ASP A 207 -4.32 5.71 8.33
N LEU A 208 -3.22 5.65 7.56
CA LEU A 208 -2.80 4.43 6.86
C LEU A 208 -2.24 3.36 7.81
N ALA A 209 -1.55 3.75 8.89
CA ALA A 209 -1.12 2.83 9.92
C ALA A 209 -2.33 2.17 10.60
N LEU A 210 -3.33 2.95 11.01
CA LEU A 210 -4.58 2.44 11.58
C LEU A 210 -5.35 1.56 10.59
N ALA A 211 -5.52 2.05 9.36
CA ALA A 211 -6.29 1.38 8.32
C ALA A 211 -5.70 0.00 7.94
N THR A 212 -4.38 -0.17 8.07
CA THR A 212 -3.69 -1.45 7.81
C THR A 212 -3.84 -2.43 8.98
N GLY A 213 -4.29 -1.96 10.16
CA GLY A 213 -4.29 -2.72 11.41
C GLY A 213 -5.01 -4.08 11.34
N PHE A 214 -6.01 -4.23 10.47
CA PHE A 214 -6.71 -5.50 10.30
C PHE A 214 -5.78 -6.64 9.87
N LEU A 215 -4.70 -6.36 9.13
CA LEU A 215 -3.72 -7.38 8.73
C LEU A 215 -2.87 -7.85 9.91
N ALA A 216 -2.50 -6.94 10.81
CA ALA A 216 -1.82 -7.30 12.06
C ALA A 216 -2.77 -8.05 13.01
N ARG A 217 -4.06 -7.72 13.01
CA ARG A 217 -5.12 -8.41 13.75
C ARG A 217 -5.69 -9.65 13.02
N HIS A 218 -4.96 -10.22 12.06
CA HIS A 218 -5.33 -11.46 11.37
C HIS A 218 -6.74 -11.44 10.73
N GLY A 219 -7.08 -10.32 10.10
CA GLY A 219 -8.33 -10.11 9.38
C GLY A 219 -9.46 -9.51 10.22
N VAL A 220 -9.21 -9.11 11.47
CA VAL A 220 -10.20 -8.47 12.35
C VAL A 220 -10.11 -6.95 12.23
N ARG A 221 -11.24 -6.34 11.89
CA ARG A 221 -11.43 -4.89 11.69
C ARG A 221 -11.31 -4.10 13.00
N ALA A 222 -11.19 -2.79 12.88
CA ALA A 222 -11.15 -1.89 14.04
C ALA A 222 -12.40 -2.00 14.93
N ASP A 223 -13.57 -2.27 14.35
CA ASP A 223 -14.85 -2.49 15.05
C ASP A 223 -14.99 -3.89 15.69
N GLY A 224 -13.95 -4.74 15.58
CA GLY A 224 -13.96 -6.10 16.09
C GLY A 224 -14.62 -7.14 15.18
N THR A 225 -15.25 -6.72 14.07
CA THR A 225 -15.82 -7.64 13.08
C THR A 225 -14.74 -8.29 12.22
N ARG A 226 -15.06 -9.39 11.54
CA ARG A 226 -14.10 -10.11 10.69
C ARG A 226 -14.26 -9.70 9.23
N LEU A 227 -13.20 -9.11 8.65
CA LEU A 227 -13.09 -8.86 7.22
C LEU A 227 -12.55 -10.08 6.47
N LEU A 228 -11.44 -10.63 6.98
CA LEU A 228 -10.73 -11.75 6.36
C LEU A 228 -10.62 -12.93 7.33
N THR A 229 -10.56 -14.14 6.78
CA THR A 229 -10.08 -15.27 7.56
C THR A 229 -8.60 -15.05 7.92
N ARG A 230 -8.14 -15.72 9.00
CA ARG A 230 -6.71 -15.69 9.37
C ARG A 230 -5.80 -16.17 8.23
N SER A 231 -6.28 -17.12 7.41
CA SER A 231 -5.54 -17.62 6.25
C SER A 231 -5.40 -16.54 5.16
N GLN A 232 -6.49 -15.85 4.82
CA GLN A 232 -6.48 -14.77 3.83
C GLN A 232 -5.62 -13.60 4.29
N ALA A 233 -5.72 -13.17 5.55
CA ALA A 233 -4.85 -12.11 6.07
C ALA A 233 -3.36 -12.50 6.00
N LYS A 234 -3.03 -13.77 6.29
CA LYS A 234 -1.66 -14.30 6.10
C LYS A 234 -1.24 -14.27 4.63
N GLN A 235 -2.11 -14.65 3.70
CA GLN A 235 -1.83 -14.62 2.27
C GLN A 235 -1.59 -13.18 1.75
N VAL A 236 -2.39 -12.21 2.18
CA VAL A 236 -2.17 -10.79 1.83
C VAL A 236 -0.80 -10.32 2.34
N ASN A 237 -0.45 -10.62 3.60
CA ASN A 237 0.87 -10.30 4.14
C ASN A 237 2.00 -11.00 3.35
N ALA A 238 1.81 -12.26 2.93
CA ALA A 238 2.82 -12.97 2.13
C ALA A 238 3.04 -12.29 0.77
N VAL A 239 1.96 -11.93 0.07
CA VAL A 239 2.05 -11.21 -1.22
C VAL A 239 2.64 -9.80 -1.03
N MET A 240 2.39 -9.14 0.10
CA MET A 240 3.03 -7.84 0.41
C MET A 240 4.54 -8.02 0.57
N LEU A 241 4.98 -9.04 1.29
CA LEU A 241 6.39 -9.33 1.47
C LEU A 241 7.11 -9.63 0.15
N THR A 242 6.48 -10.39 -0.75
CA THR A 242 7.13 -10.85 -1.98
C THR A 242 6.95 -9.91 -3.17
N CYS A 243 5.90 -9.10 -3.21
CA CYS A 243 5.52 -8.31 -4.39
C CYS A 243 5.27 -6.82 -4.09
N GLY A 244 5.35 -6.39 -2.83
CA GLY A 244 4.81 -5.10 -2.41
C GLY A 244 5.70 -3.88 -2.67
N THR A 245 7.00 -4.05 -2.85
CA THR A 245 7.96 -2.95 -3.05
C THR A 245 8.64 -2.97 -4.43
N TYR A 246 7.84 -3.31 -5.46
CA TYR A 246 8.25 -3.35 -6.86
C TYR A 246 9.45 -4.30 -7.06
N ASP A 247 10.42 -3.91 -7.90
CA ASP A 247 11.62 -4.67 -8.19
C ASP A 247 12.61 -4.72 -6.99
N ALA A 248 12.27 -4.08 -5.86
CA ALA A 248 13.04 -4.10 -4.62
C ALA A 248 12.48 -5.06 -3.56
N ALA A 249 11.49 -5.90 -3.86
CA ALA A 249 10.85 -6.78 -2.87
C ALA A 249 11.85 -7.66 -2.10
N GLY A 250 12.80 -8.30 -2.79
CA GLY A 250 13.84 -9.11 -2.15
C GLY A 250 14.76 -8.28 -1.25
N GLU A 251 15.20 -7.11 -1.71
CA GLU A 251 16.05 -6.20 -0.94
C GLU A 251 15.33 -5.64 0.29
N PHE A 252 14.05 -5.29 0.15
CA PHE A 252 13.21 -4.82 1.24
C PHE A 252 13.00 -5.91 2.28
N ALA A 253 12.72 -7.15 1.87
CA ALA A 253 12.61 -8.28 2.78
C ALA A 253 13.94 -8.53 3.52
N TYR A 254 15.08 -8.42 2.84
CA TYR A 254 16.41 -8.58 3.44
C TYR A 254 16.74 -7.51 4.49
N ARG A 255 16.48 -6.23 4.18
CA ARG A 255 16.82 -5.10 5.06
C ARG A 255 15.79 -4.84 6.16
N VAL A 256 14.51 -4.87 5.81
CA VAL A 256 13.42 -4.47 6.70
C VAL A 256 12.81 -5.68 7.41
N GLY A 257 12.65 -6.80 6.71
CA GLY A 257 12.10 -8.02 7.31
C GLY A 257 10.62 -7.94 7.68
N LEU A 258 9.82 -7.15 6.95
CA LEU A 258 8.37 -7.02 7.17
C LEU A 258 7.58 -7.08 5.85
N PRO A 259 6.35 -7.63 5.86
CA PRO A 259 5.37 -7.39 4.81
C PRO A 259 5.15 -5.89 4.63
N GLY A 260 5.31 -5.37 3.41
CA GLY A 260 5.10 -3.96 3.13
C GLY A 260 4.57 -3.69 1.73
N LYS A 261 4.00 -2.50 1.53
CA LYS A 261 3.64 -1.98 0.21
C LYS A 261 4.11 -0.55 0.12
N SER A 262 4.79 -0.20 -0.97
CA SER A 262 5.17 1.18 -1.29
C SER A 262 4.25 1.83 -2.32
N GLY A 263 4.27 3.16 -2.37
CA GLY A 263 3.60 3.94 -3.40
C GLY A 263 4.47 5.10 -3.88
N VAL A 264 4.30 5.46 -5.14
CA VAL A 264 5.02 6.57 -5.81
C VAL A 264 4.78 7.94 -5.17
N GLY A 265 3.78 8.07 -4.30
CA GLY A 265 3.60 9.25 -3.43
C GLY A 265 4.62 9.35 -2.30
N GLY A 266 5.54 8.37 -2.16
CA GLY A 266 6.55 8.32 -1.10
C GLY A 266 6.13 7.56 0.16
N GLY A 267 4.91 7.02 0.16
CA GLY A 267 4.37 6.26 1.29
C GLY A 267 4.81 4.79 1.28
N ILE A 268 5.01 4.20 2.45
CA ILE A 268 5.19 2.75 2.65
C ILE A 268 4.40 2.32 3.87
N ILE A 269 3.48 1.36 3.72
CA ILE A 269 2.87 0.66 4.85
C ILE A 269 3.63 -0.63 5.13
N ALA A 270 3.75 -1.00 6.40
CA ALA A 270 4.35 -2.26 6.83
C ALA A 270 3.55 -2.89 7.99
N VAL A 271 3.62 -4.21 8.10
CA VAL A 271 2.85 -4.99 9.08
C VAL A 271 3.77 -5.82 9.95
N VAL A 272 3.61 -5.71 11.27
CA VAL A 272 4.18 -6.66 12.24
C VAL A 272 3.02 -7.53 12.75
N PRO A 273 2.82 -8.75 12.20
CA PRO A 273 1.66 -9.57 12.53
C PRO A 273 1.51 -9.81 14.04
N GLY A 274 0.32 -9.55 14.57
CA GLY A 274 0.03 -9.69 15.99
C GLY A 274 0.65 -8.64 16.91
N ARG A 275 1.22 -7.55 16.39
CA ARG A 275 1.88 -6.51 17.20
C ARG A 275 1.48 -5.09 16.83
N CYS A 276 1.75 -4.65 15.60
CA CYS A 276 1.49 -3.28 15.17
C CYS A 276 1.54 -3.17 13.64
N THR A 277 1.14 -2.01 13.14
CA THR A 277 1.29 -1.59 11.75
C THR A 277 2.01 -0.26 11.70
N LEU A 278 2.71 -0.02 10.60
CA LEU A 278 3.50 1.17 10.38
C LEU A 278 3.11 1.84 9.07
N CYS A 279 3.21 3.15 9.03
CA CYS A 279 3.26 3.90 7.79
C CYS A 279 4.39 4.93 7.88
N VAL A 280 5.21 4.99 6.83
CA VAL A 280 6.19 6.05 6.62
C VAL A 280 5.85 6.80 5.35
N TRP A 281 6.20 8.07 5.29
CA TRP A 281 6.04 8.90 4.11
C TRP A 281 7.26 9.81 3.95
N SER A 282 7.87 9.75 2.78
CA SER A 282 8.88 10.70 2.32
C SER A 282 8.86 10.72 0.80
N PRO A 283 8.57 11.87 0.15
CA PRO A 283 8.38 11.94 -1.30
C PRO A 283 9.57 11.48 -2.14
N GLY A 284 10.79 11.62 -1.64
CA GLY A 284 11.98 11.29 -2.42
C GLY A 284 12.21 9.78 -2.59
N LEU A 285 12.15 9.34 -3.85
CA LEU A 285 12.23 7.93 -4.27
C LEU A 285 13.61 7.56 -4.81
N ASP A 286 13.95 6.27 -4.74
CA ASP A 286 15.05 5.64 -5.46
C ASP A 286 14.66 5.31 -6.92
N GLU A 287 15.61 4.78 -7.70
CA GLU A 287 15.40 4.38 -9.11
C GLU A 287 14.36 3.26 -9.28
N ARG A 288 14.01 2.55 -8.19
CA ARG A 288 13.00 1.49 -8.17
C ARG A 288 11.63 1.98 -7.69
N GLY A 289 11.49 3.29 -7.43
CA GLY A 289 10.23 3.91 -7.03
C GLY A 289 9.89 3.78 -5.55
N ASN A 290 10.85 3.45 -4.68
CA ASN A 290 10.64 3.32 -3.24
C ASN A 290 11.21 4.52 -2.48
N SER A 291 10.52 4.96 -1.43
CA SER A 291 10.96 6.07 -0.58
C SER A 291 12.31 5.76 0.10
N VAL A 292 13.34 6.56 -0.18
CA VAL A 292 14.70 6.34 0.34
C VAL A 292 14.71 6.44 1.87
N ALA A 293 14.19 7.55 2.40
CA ALA A 293 14.10 7.77 3.84
C ALA A 293 13.08 6.84 4.50
N GLY A 294 11.98 6.50 3.80
CA GLY A 294 10.98 5.56 4.30
C GLY A 294 11.55 4.15 4.54
N VAL A 295 12.28 3.60 3.57
CA VAL A 295 12.92 2.27 3.73
C VAL A 295 13.94 2.30 4.86
N ALA A 296 14.78 3.34 4.94
CA ALA A 296 15.75 3.49 6.01
C ALA A 296 15.07 3.57 7.39
N ALA A 297 13.99 4.33 7.52
CA ALA A 297 13.25 4.43 8.78
C ALA A 297 12.67 3.09 9.25
N LEU A 298 12.13 2.30 8.32
CA LEU A 298 11.59 0.97 8.63
C LEU A 298 12.69 -0.03 9.03
N GLU A 299 13.83 -0.03 8.34
CA GLU A 299 15.00 -0.83 8.72
C GLU A 299 15.54 -0.46 10.12
N ARG A 300 15.60 0.85 10.43
CA ARG A 300 15.99 1.32 11.76
C ARG A 300 14.97 0.91 12.82
N PHE A 301 13.68 0.96 12.51
CA PHE A 301 12.64 0.46 13.41
C PHE A 301 12.82 -1.01 13.74
N THR A 302 12.96 -1.87 12.73
CA THR A 302 13.12 -3.32 12.96
C THR A 302 14.43 -3.63 13.70
N THR A 303 15.51 -2.91 13.41
CA THR A 303 16.80 -3.02 14.12
C THR A 303 16.69 -2.63 15.60
N LEU A 304 16.04 -1.50 15.91
CA LEU A 304 15.98 -0.96 17.27
C LEU A 304 14.97 -1.70 18.16
N THR A 305 13.89 -2.23 17.56
CA THR A 305 12.82 -2.91 18.29
C THR A 305 12.96 -4.43 18.31
N GLY A 306 13.73 -5.01 17.39
CA GLY A 306 13.78 -6.45 17.15
C GLY A 306 12.50 -7.02 16.51
N LEU A 307 11.58 -6.17 16.03
CA LEU A 307 10.33 -6.59 15.40
C LEU A 307 10.56 -6.88 13.91
N SER A 308 10.80 -8.15 13.59
CA SER A 308 10.94 -8.70 12.23
C SER A 308 10.07 -9.96 12.11
N VAL A 309 9.69 -10.36 10.90
CA VAL A 309 9.02 -11.66 10.66
C VAL A 309 10.01 -12.83 10.52
N PHE A 310 11.30 -12.55 10.50
CA PHE A 310 12.44 -13.48 10.54
C PHE A 310 13.16 -13.35 11.88
#